data_AF-F4H0G7-F1
#
_entry.id   AF-F4H0G7-F1
#
_cell.length_a   1.000
_cell.length_b   1.000
_cell.length_c   1.000
_cell.angle_alpha   90.00
_cell.angle_beta   90.00
_cell.angle_gamma   90.00
#
_symmetry.space_group_name_H-M   'P 1'
#
loop_
_entity.id
_entity.type
_entity.pdbx_description
1 polymer ?
#
loop_
_entity_poly.entity_id
_entity_poly.type
_entity_poly.pdbx_seq_one_letter_code
_entity_poly.pdbx_strand_id
1 'polypeptide(L)'
;MGASASPALERSVDRWLRAYPPRWREQRGAELRDVVLDLAAPGARRVDLRTAAGLVAGGWRARRSTRPSARVVLAYRLRGRRLDARHDAWLRDDLAGRWYPVRAEAPMAVVCAVLVALLHAVGDLTGHWLTPRGWGEVAAVLLFVVGVDVVRRARHREDDVATAFGHPPADAPGRFGPYVGLDRGQAR
;
A
#
# COMPACT_ATOMS: atom_id res chain seq x y z
N MET A 1 -24.61 32.55 9.85
CA MET A 1 -23.26 32.33 10.40
C MET A 1 -23.10 30.83 10.61
N GLY A 2 -22.53 30.12 9.63
CA GLY A 2 -22.29 28.68 9.74
C GLY A 2 -21.30 28.43 10.87
N ALA A 3 -21.67 27.59 11.84
CA ALA A 3 -20.78 27.23 12.92
C ALA A 3 -19.51 26.62 12.29
N SER A 4 -18.38 27.30 12.42
CA SER A 4 -17.09 26.78 11.97
C SER A 4 -16.90 25.38 12.55
N ALA A 5 -16.75 24.38 11.69
CA ALA A 5 -16.55 23.00 12.13
C ALA A 5 -15.41 22.93 13.15
N SER A 6 -15.57 22.08 14.17
CA SER A 6 -14.53 21.97 15.18
C SER A 6 -13.23 21.40 14.57
N PRO A 7 -12.03 21.91 14.91
CA PRO A 7 -10.76 21.38 14.40
C PRO A 7 -10.55 19.88 14.74
N ALA A 8 -11.25 19.36 15.74
CA ALA A 8 -11.26 17.95 16.07
C ALA A 8 -12.03 17.11 15.04
N LEU A 9 -13.18 17.61 14.57
CA LEU A 9 -14.00 16.95 13.57
C LEU A 9 -13.27 16.91 12.22
N GLU A 10 -12.68 18.02 11.78
CA GLU A 10 -11.91 18.08 10.53
C GLU A 10 -10.79 17.02 10.49
N ARG A 11 -10.00 16.94 11.57
CA ARG A 11 -8.95 15.91 11.73
C ARG A 11 -9.50 14.48 11.74
N SER A 12 -10.72 14.30 12.24
CA SER A 12 -11.41 13.00 12.18
C SER A 12 -11.81 12.66 10.74
N VAL A 13 -12.36 13.61 9.99
CA VAL A 13 -12.74 13.43 8.57
C VAL A 13 -11.51 13.13 7.72
N ASP A 14 -10.44 13.93 7.85
CA ASP A 14 -9.18 13.72 7.13
C ASP A 14 -8.59 12.32 7.39
N ARG A 15 -8.76 11.80 8.61
CA ARG A 15 -8.33 10.44 8.97
C ARG A 15 -9.11 9.38 8.19
N TRP A 16 -10.44 9.51 8.12
CA TRP A 16 -11.29 8.57 7.38
C TRP A 16 -11.12 8.69 5.87
N LEU A 17 -10.88 9.89 5.35
CA LEU A 17 -10.61 10.10 3.93
C LEU A 17 -9.36 9.36 3.45
N ARG A 18 -8.40 9.02 4.31
CA ARG A 18 -7.25 8.15 3.96
C ARG A 18 -7.68 6.76 3.43
N ALA A 19 -8.92 6.35 3.66
CA ALA A 19 -9.49 5.14 3.06
C ALA A 19 -9.58 5.24 1.52
N TYR A 20 -9.71 6.45 0.96
CA TYR A 20 -9.79 6.68 -0.49
C TYR A 20 -8.41 6.65 -1.17
N PRO A 21 -8.34 6.31 -2.47
CA PRO A 21 -7.10 6.40 -3.25
C PRO A 21 -6.50 7.83 -3.22
N PRO A 22 -5.16 8.00 -3.19
CA PRO A 22 -4.51 9.31 -3.21
C PRO A 22 -5.05 10.26 -4.30
N ARG A 23 -5.05 9.83 -5.56
CA ARG A 23 -5.59 10.62 -6.69
C ARG A 23 -7.05 11.02 -6.51
N TRP A 24 -7.86 10.18 -5.87
CA TRP A 24 -9.27 10.46 -5.64
C TRP A 24 -9.41 11.57 -4.61
N ARG A 25 -8.59 11.54 -3.55
CA ARG A 25 -8.58 12.57 -2.52
C ARG A 25 -8.10 13.92 -3.05
N GLU A 26 -7.14 13.92 -3.98
CA GLU A 26 -6.68 15.16 -4.62
C GLU A 26 -7.78 15.82 -5.46
N GLN A 27 -8.63 15.02 -6.13
CA GLN A 27 -9.69 15.54 -7.00
C GLN A 27 -11.00 15.85 -6.27
N ARG A 28 -11.38 15.03 -5.28
CA ARG A 28 -12.72 15.04 -4.66
C ARG A 28 -12.70 15.07 -3.13
N GLY A 29 -11.50 15.07 -2.53
CA GLY A 29 -11.36 14.99 -1.08
C GLY A 29 -11.86 16.22 -0.35
N ALA A 30 -11.64 17.42 -0.90
CA ALA A 30 -12.15 18.67 -0.36
C ALA A 30 -13.69 18.70 -0.42
N GLU A 31 -14.27 18.43 -1.60
CA GLU A 31 -15.73 18.34 -1.78
C GLU A 31 -16.37 17.36 -0.79
N LEU A 32 -15.82 16.14 -0.66
CA LEU A 32 -16.36 15.14 0.26
C LEU A 32 -16.17 15.54 1.73
N ARG A 33 -15.07 16.22 2.07
CA ARG A 33 -14.85 16.76 3.41
C ARG A 33 -15.96 17.76 3.75
N ASP A 34 -16.21 18.72 2.87
CA ASP A 34 -17.19 19.78 3.09
C ASP A 34 -18.60 19.19 3.27
N VAL A 35 -18.99 18.23 2.41
CA VAL A 35 -20.28 17.51 2.55
C VAL A 35 -20.39 16.80 3.90
N VAL A 36 -19.32 16.18 4.40
CA VAL A 36 -19.34 15.49 5.71
C VAL A 36 -19.42 16.50 6.86
N LEU A 37 -18.79 17.67 6.73
CA LEU A 37 -18.86 18.73 7.73
C LEU A 37 -20.26 19.37 7.78
N ASP A 38 -20.90 19.56 6.63
CA ASP A 38 -22.26 20.12 6.53
C ASP A 38 -23.32 19.16 7.10
N LEU A 39 -23.10 17.85 6.98
CA LEU A 39 -23.99 16.83 7.54
C LEU A 39 -23.74 16.53 9.03
N ALA A 40 -22.66 17.06 9.61
CA ALA A 40 -22.32 16.77 10.99
C ALA A 40 -23.25 17.50 11.98
N ALA A 41 -23.62 16.81 13.06
CA ALA A 41 -24.42 17.42 14.12
C ALA A 41 -23.71 18.65 14.72
N PRO A 42 -24.44 19.72 15.08
CA PRO A 42 -23.86 20.88 15.74
C PRO A 42 -23.03 20.49 16.97
N GLY A 43 -21.77 20.95 17.03
CA GLY A 43 -20.86 20.63 18.14
C GLY A 43 -20.16 19.26 18.05
N ALA A 44 -20.38 18.49 16.98
CA ALA A 44 -19.68 17.22 16.77
C ALA A 44 -18.16 17.43 16.74
N ARG A 45 -17.44 16.55 17.46
CA ARG A 45 -15.96 16.52 17.50
C ARG A 45 -15.36 15.34 16.73
N ARG A 46 -16.19 14.37 16.33
CA ARG A 46 -15.80 13.15 15.61
C ARG A 46 -16.90 12.74 14.65
N VAL A 47 -16.50 12.07 13.58
CA VAL A 47 -17.44 11.43 12.63
C VAL A 47 -18.11 10.25 13.33
N ASP A 48 -19.43 10.14 13.20
CA ASP A 48 -20.18 9.00 13.75
C ASP A 48 -19.78 7.68 13.07
N LEU A 49 -20.03 6.55 13.73
CA LEU A 49 -19.60 5.24 13.24
C LEU A 49 -20.27 4.84 11.92
N ARG A 50 -21.52 5.25 11.69
CA ARG A 50 -22.26 4.91 10.46
C ARG A 50 -21.67 5.67 9.26
N THR A 51 -21.40 6.95 9.42
CA THR A 51 -20.72 7.77 8.42
C THR A 51 -19.29 7.29 8.20
N ALA A 52 -18.55 6.96 9.25
CA ALA A 52 -17.22 6.36 9.13
C ALA A 52 -17.26 5.05 8.33
N ALA A 53 -18.21 4.15 8.63
CA ALA A 53 -18.40 2.91 7.88
C ALA A 53 -18.76 3.17 6.40
N GLY A 54 -19.63 4.15 6.14
CA GLY A 54 -19.97 4.60 4.79
C GLY A 54 -18.77 5.13 4.01
N LEU A 55 -17.93 5.96 4.64
CA LEU A 55 -16.70 6.49 4.06
C LEU A 55 -15.69 5.37 3.76
N VAL A 56 -15.54 4.41 4.67
CA VAL A 56 -14.67 3.24 4.46
C VAL A 56 -15.19 2.40 3.30
N ALA A 57 -16.48 2.08 3.27
CA ALA A 57 -17.09 1.32 2.18
C ALA A 57 -16.98 2.03 0.82
N GLY A 58 -17.18 3.35 0.80
CA GLY A 58 -16.99 4.20 -0.37
C GLY A 58 -15.54 4.18 -0.88
N GLY A 59 -14.57 4.34 0.04
CA GLY A 59 -13.14 4.25 -0.27
C GLY A 59 -12.74 2.88 -0.81
N TRP A 60 -13.25 1.79 -0.23
CA TRP A 60 -13.04 0.43 -0.73
C TRP A 60 -13.66 0.20 -2.10
N ARG A 61 -14.87 0.71 -2.35
CA ARG A 61 -15.52 0.64 -3.67
C ARG A 61 -14.72 1.40 -4.72
N ALA A 62 -14.23 2.60 -4.41
CA ALA A 62 -13.38 3.39 -5.29
C ALA A 62 -12.03 2.70 -5.61
N ARG A 63 -11.46 1.97 -4.65
CA ARG A 63 -10.28 1.13 -4.89
C ARG A 63 -10.58 -0.08 -5.75
N ARG A 64 -11.78 -0.66 -5.61
CA ARG A 64 -12.17 -1.88 -6.34
C ARG A 64 -12.54 -1.59 -7.79
N SER A 65 -13.18 -0.45 -8.08
CA SER A 65 -13.61 -0.07 -9.43
C SER A 65 -12.45 0.13 -10.41
N THR A 66 -11.27 0.46 -9.90
CA THR A 66 -10.07 0.70 -10.69
C THR A 66 -9.05 -0.44 -10.61
N ARG A 67 -9.38 -1.52 -9.90
CA ARG A 67 -8.46 -2.64 -9.67
C ARG A 67 -8.43 -3.58 -10.88
N PRO A 68 -7.25 -3.94 -11.40
CA PRO A 68 -7.12 -5.01 -12.39
C PRO A 68 -7.63 -6.33 -11.82
N SER A 69 -8.01 -7.26 -12.69
CA SER A 69 -8.40 -8.61 -12.26
C SER A 69 -7.29 -9.28 -11.45
N ALA A 70 -7.65 -10.13 -10.48
CA ALA A 70 -6.68 -10.75 -9.58
C ALA A 70 -5.58 -11.52 -10.33
N ARG A 71 -5.93 -12.16 -11.46
CA ARG A 71 -4.97 -12.86 -12.34
C ARG A 71 -3.92 -11.92 -12.93
N VAL A 72 -4.32 -10.71 -13.35
CA VAL A 72 -3.39 -9.70 -13.90
C VAL A 72 -2.44 -9.21 -12.81
N VAL A 73 -2.97 -8.94 -11.61
CA VAL A 73 -2.14 -8.55 -10.46
C VAL A 73 -1.15 -9.67 -10.08
N LEU A 74 -1.59 -10.93 -10.09
CA LEU A 74 -0.72 -12.06 -9.76
C LEU A 74 0.36 -12.28 -10.83
N ALA A 75 0.01 -12.16 -12.11
CA ALA A 75 0.97 -12.26 -13.21
C ALA A 75 2.02 -11.14 -13.14
N TYR A 76 1.62 -9.92 -12.81
CA TYR A 76 2.54 -8.82 -12.56
C TYR A 76 3.49 -9.13 -11.40
N ARG A 77 2.96 -9.58 -10.25
CA ARG A 77 3.77 -9.79 -9.05
C ARG A 77 4.69 -11.01 -9.13
N LEU A 78 4.23 -12.11 -9.70
CA LEU A 78 5.01 -13.36 -9.78
C LEU A 78 5.89 -13.44 -11.03
N ARG A 79 5.48 -12.84 -12.14
CA ARG A 79 6.23 -12.93 -13.42
C ARG A 79 6.94 -11.64 -13.81
N GLY A 80 6.88 -10.59 -12.99
CA GLY A 80 7.52 -9.31 -13.26
C GLY A 80 7.00 -8.59 -14.52
N ARG A 81 5.84 -8.98 -15.07
CA ARG A 81 5.30 -8.37 -16.30
C ARG A 81 4.65 -7.03 -15.99
N ARG A 82 5.11 -5.95 -16.64
CA ARG A 82 4.47 -4.63 -16.57
C ARG A 82 2.99 -4.74 -16.94
N LEU A 83 2.12 -4.07 -16.18
CA LEU A 83 0.71 -3.96 -16.54
C LEU A 83 0.55 -3.07 -17.78
N ASP A 84 -0.50 -3.34 -18.54
CA ASP A 84 -0.97 -2.48 -19.62
C ASP A 84 -1.26 -1.05 -19.12
N ALA A 85 -0.98 -0.05 -19.96
CA ALA A 85 -1.00 1.38 -19.63
C ALA A 85 -2.32 1.85 -19.03
N ARG A 86 -3.44 1.20 -19.40
CA ARG A 86 -4.77 1.45 -18.80
C ARG A 86 -4.82 1.28 -17.27
N HIS A 87 -3.88 0.54 -16.68
CA HIS A 87 -3.80 0.31 -15.24
C HIS A 87 -2.70 1.15 -14.56
N ASP A 88 -2.02 2.06 -15.27
CA ASP A 88 -0.92 2.85 -14.71
C ASP A 88 -1.34 3.67 -13.50
N ALA A 89 -2.55 4.25 -13.52
CA ALA A 89 -3.07 5.01 -12.39
C ALA A 89 -3.31 4.12 -11.16
N TRP A 90 -3.75 2.88 -11.35
CA TRP A 90 -3.85 1.91 -10.26
C TRP A 90 -2.47 1.48 -9.76
N LEU A 91 -1.53 1.27 -10.67
CA LEU A 91 -0.17 0.84 -10.33
C LEU A 91 0.56 1.92 -9.51
N ARG A 92 0.42 3.20 -9.87
CA ARG A 92 0.93 4.33 -9.05
C ARG A 92 0.33 4.33 -7.65
N ASP A 93 -0.98 4.15 -7.52
CA ASP A 93 -1.64 4.05 -6.21
C ASP A 93 -1.16 2.84 -5.39
N ASP A 94 -0.89 1.69 -6.04
CA ASP A 94 -0.39 0.49 -5.37
C ASP A 94 1.05 0.69 -4.88
N LEU A 95 1.93 1.20 -5.73
CA LEU A 95 3.32 1.52 -5.42
C LEU A 95 3.40 2.63 -4.35
N ALA A 96 2.50 3.62 -4.39
CA ALA A 96 2.42 4.70 -3.39
C ALA A 96 2.02 4.19 -1.98
N GLY A 97 1.40 3.01 -1.88
CA GLY A 97 0.88 2.48 -0.62
C GLY A 97 1.96 2.18 0.42
N ARG A 98 1.69 2.46 1.70
CA ARG A 98 2.60 2.11 2.83
C ARG A 98 2.86 0.61 2.92
N TRP A 99 1.82 -0.19 2.66
CA TRP A 99 1.86 -1.65 2.70
C TRP A 99 2.29 -2.28 1.38
N TYR A 100 2.83 -1.49 0.43
CA TYR A 100 3.32 -2.03 -0.84
C TYR A 100 4.33 -3.18 -0.64
N PRO A 101 5.40 -3.05 0.18
CA PRO A 101 6.42 -4.09 0.28
C PRO A 101 5.83 -5.44 0.75
N VAL A 102 4.96 -5.39 1.76
CA VAL A 102 4.26 -6.58 2.27
C VAL A 102 3.35 -7.20 1.21
N ARG A 103 2.61 -6.37 0.45
CA ARG A 103 1.70 -6.86 -0.59
C ARG A 103 2.43 -7.38 -1.82
N ALA A 104 3.61 -6.85 -2.13
CA ALA A 104 4.45 -7.28 -3.23
C ALA A 104 4.99 -8.69 -2.97
N GLU A 105 5.42 -8.97 -1.73
CA GLU A 105 5.99 -10.26 -1.35
C GLU A 105 4.97 -11.33 -0.94
N ALA A 106 3.75 -10.92 -0.56
CA ALA A 106 2.71 -11.85 -0.13
C ALA A 106 2.44 -13.04 -1.09
N PRO A 107 2.37 -12.86 -2.44
CA PRO A 107 2.18 -13.98 -3.35
C PRO A 107 3.32 -15.01 -3.30
N MET A 108 4.57 -14.56 -3.22
CA MET A 108 5.73 -15.46 -3.13
C MET A 108 5.73 -16.20 -1.80
N ALA A 109 5.47 -15.49 -0.69
CA ALA A 109 5.35 -16.09 0.63
C ALA A 109 4.27 -17.19 0.67
N VAL A 110 3.13 -16.96 0.02
CA VAL A 110 2.07 -17.98 -0.12
C VAL A 110 2.55 -19.19 -0.93
N VAL A 111 3.25 -18.97 -2.06
CA VAL A 111 3.81 -20.07 -2.86
C VAL A 111 4.79 -20.90 -2.03
N CYS A 112 5.72 -20.26 -1.32
CA CYS A 112 6.66 -20.94 -0.43
C CYS A 112 5.94 -21.72 0.67
N ALA A 113 4.92 -21.14 1.31
CA ALA A 113 4.14 -21.82 2.34
C ALA A 113 3.42 -23.07 1.80
N VAL A 114 2.86 -22.99 0.59
CA VAL A 114 2.23 -24.14 -0.07
C VAL A 114 3.26 -25.22 -0.40
N LEU A 115 4.44 -24.86 -0.90
CA LEU A 115 5.51 -25.82 -1.20
C LEU A 115 6.01 -26.53 0.06
N VAL A 116 6.17 -25.79 1.17
CA VAL A 116 6.51 -26.37 2.49
C VAL A 116 5.43 -27.34 2.94
N ALA A 117 4.16 -26.95 2.87
CA ALA A 117 3.05 -27.81 3.27
C ALA A 117 2.99 -29.08 2.42
N LEU A 118 3.23 -28.98 1.11
CA LEU A 118 3.27 -30.12 0.20
C LEU A 118 4.45 -31.06 0.53
N LEU A 119 5.64 -30.50 0.75
CA LEU A 119 6.81 -31.28 1.15
C LEU A 119 6.54 -32.01 2.48
N HIS A 120 5.84 -31.36 3.41
CA HIS A 120 5.45 -31.96 4.69
C HIS A 120 4.53 -33.15 4.49
N ALA A 121 3.49 -32.98 3.66
CA ALA A 121 2.55 -34.05 3.33
C ALA A 121 3.24 -35.23 2.63
N VAL A 122 4.21 -34.97 1.74
CA VAL A 122 5.01 -36.03 1.09
C VAL A 122 5.90 -36.76 2.09
N GLY A 123 6.52 -36.03 3.03
CA GLY A 123 7.30 -36.62 4.12
C GLY A 123 6.46 -37.55 5.00
N ASP A 124 5.25 -37.13 5.35
CA ASP A 124 4.29 -37.92 6.13
C ASP A 124 3.87 -39.20 5.38
N LEU A 125 3.70 -39.12 4.06
CA LEU A 125 3.32 -40.26 3.21
C LEU A 125 4.47 -41.25 2.97
N THR A 126 5.72 -40.79 2.96
CA THR A 126 6.90 -41.60 2.63
C THR A 126 7.63 -42.16 3.85
N GLY A 127 7.28 -41.71 5.06
CA GLY A 127 7.95 -42.14 6.30
C GLY A 127 9.38 -41.59 6.43
N HIS A 128 9.73 -40.57 5.64
CA HIS A 128 11.02 -39.88 5.71
C HIS A 128 10.82 -38.55 6.44
N TRP A 129 11.16 -38.52 7.73
CA TRP A 129 11.01 -37.33 8.55
C TRP A 129 12.33 -36.55 8.67
N LEU A 130 12.28 -35.26 8.32
CA LEU A 130 13.05 -34.26 9.05
C LEU A 130 12.50 -34.25 10.49
N THR A 131 13.39 -34.23 11.49
CA THR A 131 12.96 -34.06 12.89
C THR A 131 12.09 -32.78 13.01
N PRO A 132 11.16 -32.67 13.99
CA PRO A 132 10.36 -31.46 14.20
C PRO A 132 11.20 -30.17 14.24
N ARG A 133 12.46 -30.29 14.69
CA ARG A 133 13.46 -29.23 14.66
C ARG A 133 13.84 -28.78 13.23
N GLY A 134 14.04 -29.72 12.31
CA GLY A 134 14.36 -29.42 10.90
C GLY A 134 13.27 -28.62 10.19
N TRP A 135 11.99 -28.89 10.50
CA TRP A 135 10.88 -28.09 9.97
C TRP A 135 10.85 -26.67 10.53
N GLY A 136 11.18 -26.50 11.80
CA GLY A 136 11.35 -25.18 12.42
C GLY A 136 12.45 -24.36 11.72
N GLU A 137 13.56 -25.00 11.37
CA GLU A 137 14.67 -24.35 10.66
C GLU A 137 14.27 -23.93 9.24
N VAL A 138 13.57 -24.79 8.48
CA VAL A 138 13.05 -24.45 7.15
C VAL A 138 12.08 -23.26 7.21
N ALA A 139 11.14 -23.29 8.17
CA ALA A 139 10.20 -22.20 8.36
C ALA A 139 10.90 -20.88 8.76
N ALA A 140 11.89 -20.95 9.65
CA ALA A 140 12.67 -19.78 10.07
C ALA A 140 13.47 -19.18 8.91
N VAL A 141 14.12 -20.01 8.09
CA VAL A 141 14.86 -19.55 6.90
C VAL A 141 13.92 -18.89 5.90
N LEU A 142 12.73 -19.46 5.66
CA LEU A 142 11.74 -18.86 4.75
C LEU A 142 11.22 -17.52 5.27
N LEU A 143 10.88 -17.42 6.55
CA LEU A 143 10.48 -16.16 7.17
C LEU A 143 11.59 -15.12 7.10
N PHE A 144 12.84 -15.53 7.30
CA PHE A 144 14.01 -14.65 7.18
C PHE A 144 14.18 -14.15 5.74
N VAL A 145 14.14 -15.02 4.73
CA VAL A 145 14.27 -14.65 3.31
C VAL A 145 13.15 -13.71 2.89
N VAL A 146 11.89 -14.03 3.23
CA VAL A 146 10.74 -13.15 2.96
C VAL A 146 10.90 -11.81 3.68
N GLY A 147 11.36 -11.81 4.93
CA GLY A 147 11.63 -10.59 5.69
C GLY A 147 12.70 -9.71 5.05
N VAL A 148 13.81 -10.30 4.62
CA VAL A 148 14.89 -9.60 3.91
C VAL A 148 14.39 -9.03 2.59
N ASP A 149 13.62 -9.77 1.80
CA ASP A 149 13.07 -9.27 0.54
C ASP A 149 12.05 -8.14 0.77
N VAL A 150 11.21 -8.23 1.79
CA VAL A 150 10.32 -7.13 2.19
C VAL A 150 11.12 -5.86 2.52
N VAL A 151 12.21 -5.99 3.29
CA VAL A 151 13.07 -4.85 3.65
C VAL A 151 13.81 -4.32 2.43
N ARG A 152 14.37 -5.19 1.59
CA ARG A 152 15.06 -4.83 0.36
C ARG A 152 14.11 -4.06 -0.55
N ARG A 153 12.91 -4.56 -0.77
CA ARG A 153 11.90 -3.92 -1.62
C ARG A 153 11.33 -2.63 -1.03
N ALA A 154 11.29 -2.52 0.29
CA ALA A 154 10.99 -1.24 0.94
C ALA A 154 12.08 -0.18 0.65
N ARG A 155 13.35 -0.58 0.59
CA ARG A 155 14.49 0.30 0.27
C ARG A 155 14.58 0.63 -1.22
N HIS A 156 14.40 -0.36 -2.10
CA HIS A 156 14.47 -0.22 -3.57
C HIS A 156 13.13 0.18 -4.21
N ARG A 157 12.20 0.71 -3.42
CA ARG A 157 10.88 1.11 -3.92
C ARG A 157 10.97 2.20 -4.99
N GLU A 158 11.95 3.08 -4.89
CA GLU A 158 12.19 4.15 -5.87
C GLU A 158 12.64 3.55 -7.21
N ASP A 159 13.45 2.49 -7.18
CA ASP A 159 13.86 1.74 -8.37
C ASP A 159 12.68 1.01 -9.02
N ASP A 160 11.78 0.42 -8.22
CA ASP A 160 10.56 -0.22 -8.72
C ASP A 160 9.64 0.80 -9.44
N VAL A 161 9.53 2.03 -8.90
CA VAL A 161 8.79 3.13 -9.54
C VAL A 161 9.48 3.58 -10.82
N ALA A 162 10.81 3.76 -10.79
CA ALA A 162 11.60 4.16 -11.94
C ALA A 162 11.58 3.12 -13.06
N THR A 163 11.56 1.83 -12.72
CA THR A 163 11.44 0.73 -13.69
C THR A 163 10.05 0.69 -14.32
N ALA A 164 9.00 0.97 -13.55
CA ALA A 164 7.62 0.89 -14.03
C ALA A 164 7.21 2.09 -14.90
N PHE A 165 7.72 3.29 -14.61
CA PHE A 165 7.29 4.55 -15.21
C PHE A 165 8.41 5.36 -15.88
N GLY A 166 9.64 4.88 -15.86
CA GLY A 166 10.82 5.67 -16.23
C GLY A 166 11.34 6.49 -15.05
N HIS A 167 12.59 6.96 -15.15
CA HIS A 167 13.14 7.86 -14.13
C HIS A 167 12.32 9.16 -14.11
N PRO A 168 11.96 9.67 -12.92
CA PRO A 168 11.43 11.02 -12.82
C PRO A 168 12.46 11.99 -13.42
N PRO A 169 12.03 13.08 -14.06
CA PRO A 169 12.96 14.05 -14.63
C PRO A 169 13.86 14.61 -13.51
N ALA A 170 15.12 14.92 -13.84
CA ALA A 170 16.17 15.19 -12.85
C ALA A 170 15.88 16.40 -11.93
N ASP A 171 14.89 17.22 -12.30
CA ASP A 171 14.39 18.40 -11.59
C ASP A 171 13.15 18.11 -10.71
N ALA A 172 12.58 16.91 -10.75
CA ALA A 172 11.46 16.55 -9.90
C ALA A 172 11.89 16.55 -8.43
N PRO A 173 11.20 17.29 -7.54
CA PRO A 173 11.52 17.27 -6.12
C PRO A 173 11.34 15.83 -5.62
N GLY A 174 12.40 15.26 -5.05
CA GLY A 174 12.36 13.93 -4.46
C GLY A 174 11.31 13.86 -3.34
N ARG A 175 11.03 12.65 -2.85
CA ARG A 175 10.06 12.41 -1.76
C ARG A 175 10.35 13.24 -0.50
N PHE A 176 11.59 13.69 -0.33
CA PHE A 176 12.07 14.53 0.77
C PHE A 176 12.00 16.05 0.48
N GLY A 177 11.30 16.46 -0.58
CA GLY A 177 11.31 17.84 -1.08
C GLY A 177 12.53 18.12 -1.97
N PRO A 178 12.65 19.35 -2.51
CA PRO A 178 13.85 19.73 -3.25
C PRO A 178 15.07 19.58 -2.34
N TYR A 179 16.08 18.85 -2.82
CA TYR A 179 17.36 18.72 -2.13
C TYR A 179 17.99 20.12 -2.07
N VAL A 180 17.87 20.81 -0.93
CA VAL A 180 18.61 22.04 -0.68
C VAL A 180 20.02 21.58 -0.33
N GLY A 181 20.92 21.59 -1.33
CA GLY A 181 22.34 21.35 -1.08
C GLY A 181 22.85 22.31 -0.01
N LEU A 182 23.53 21.76 1.01
CA LEU A 182 24.10 22.51 2.12
C LEU A 182 25.18 23.53 1.67
N ASP A 183 25.60 23.47 0.41
CA ASP A 183 26.65 24.33 -0.16
C ASP A 183 26.18 25.77 -0.48
N ARG A 184 24.88 26.09 -0.40
CA ARG A 184 24.40 27.47 -0.64
C ARG A 184 24.62 28.44 0.53
N GLY A 185 25.26 27.99 1.62
CA GLY A 185 25.55 28.82 2.80
C GLY A 185 26.94 29.47 2.84
N GLN A 186 27.83 29.20 1.88
CA GLN A 186 29.20 29.74 1.87
C GLN A 186 29.55 30.42 0.54
N ALA A 187 28.83 31.49 0.21
CA ALA A 187 29.37 32.54 -0.64
C ALA A 187 28.95 33.88 -0.04
N ARG A 188 29.93 34.52 0.61
CA ARG A 188 29.94 35.94 0.90
C ARG A 188 29.95 36.74 -0.39
#